data_AF-A0A4Q0I3U3-F1
#
_entry.id   AF-A0A4Q0I3U3-F1
#
_cell.length_a   1.000
_cell.length_b   1.000
_cell.length_c   1.000
_cell.angle_alpha   90.00
_cell.angle_beta   90.00
_cell.angle_gamma   90.00
#
_symmetry.space_group_name_H-M   'P 1'
#
loop_
_entity.id
_entity.type
_entity.pdbx_description
1 polymer ?
#
loop_
_entity_poly.entity_id
_entity_poly.type
_entity_poly.pdbx_seq_one_letter_code
_entity_poly.pdbx_strand_id
1 'polypeptide(L)'
;MKIIKSVTSEGISYIDDSGSQGYVDFKQCNENWIQYRKRSENLSEERVIELRKRSKCVGQRDICARPRFIEFFTKPFTRFEFIECDEYPDAEKAFCKLRNDIISAGWITLDLS
;
A
#
# COMPACT_ATOMS: atom_id res chain seq x y z
N MET A 1 -13.06 -3.73 9.33
CA MET A 1 -12.46 -3.88 7.99
C MET A 1 -12.59 -2.57 7.23
N LYS A 2 -11.51 -2.08 6.60
CA LYS A 2 -11.56 -0.86 5.78
C LYS A 2 -12.23 -1.14 4.43
N ILE A 3 -13.18 -0.30 4.03
CA ILE A 3 -13.91 -0.43 2.77
C ILE A 3 -13.34 0.56 1.76
N ILE A 4 -12.75 0.05 0.68
CA ILE A 4 -12.21 0.86 -0.40
C ILE A 4 -13.36 1.46 -1.22
N LYS A 5 -13.32 2.78 -1.43
CA LYS A 5 -14.32 3.51 -2.21
C LYS A 5 -13.82 3.82 -3.62
N SER A 6 -12.56 4.23 -3.76
CA SER A 6 -11.94 4.45 -5.07
C SER A 6 -10.44 4.24 -5.01
N VAL A 7 -9.87 3.85 -6.16
CA VAL A 7 -8.43 3.79 -6.41
C VAL A 7 -8.15 4.66 -7.62
N THR A 8 -7.17 5.56 -7.49
CA THR A 8 -6.75 6.49 -8.53
C THR A 8 -5.23 6.41 -8.71
N SER A 9 -4.68 7.15 -9.68
CA SER A 9 -3.23 7.29 -9.84
C SER A 9 -2.54 7.97 -8.64
N GLU A 10 -3.29 8.74 -7.86
CA GLU A 10 -2.77 9.49 -6.72
C GLU A 10 -2.87 8.72 -5.40
N GLY A 11 -3.86 7.83 -5.27
CA GLY A 11 -4.13 7.19 -3.99
C GLY A 11 -5.43 6.42 -3.89
N ILE A 12 -5.78 6.05 -2.67
CA ILE A 12 -6.96 5.24 -2.32
C ILE A 12 -7.82 6.00 -1.32
N SER A 13 -9.11 6.17 -1.64
CA SER A 13 -10.11 6.62 -0.66
C SER A 13 -10.79 5.42 -0.02
N TYR A 14 -11.04 5.48 1.29
CA TYR A 14 -11.66 4.38 2.02
C TYR A 14 -12.50 4.89 3.19
N ILE A 15 -13.33 4.00 3.73
CA ILE A 15 -14.02 4.17 5.01
C ILE A 15 -13.39 3.21 6.01
N ASP A 16 -13.03 3.71 7.20
CA ASP A 16 -12.49 2.90 8.28
C ASP A 16 -13.57 2.27 9.16
N ASP A 17 -13.13 1.56 10.19
CA ASP A 17 -14.00 0.81 11.10
C ASP A 17 -14.89 1.72 11.96
N SER A 18 -14.53 2.99 12.10
CA SER A 18 -15.34 4.01 12.78
C SER A 18 -16.37 4.67 11.85
N GLY A 19 -16.35 4.35 10.56
CA GLY A 19 -17.15 5.03 9.54
C GLY A 19 -16.50 6.31 9.01
N SER A 20 -15.27 6.63 9.42
CA SER A 20 -14.56 7.85 9.00
C SER A 20 -13.92 7.68 7.62
N GLN A 21 -13.89 8.78 6.86
CA GLN A 21 -13.19 8.81 5.57
C GLN A 21 -11.68 8.89 5.78
N GLY A 22 -10.97 7.98 5.12
CA GLY A 22 -9.51 7.95 5.07
C GLY A 22 -8.98 8.03 3.65
N TYR A 23 -7.72 8.45 3.53
CA TYR A 23 -7.02 8.53 2.25
C TYR A 23 -5.59 8.03 2.37
N VAL A 24 -5.16 7.20 1.42
CA VAL A 24 -3.77 6.81 1.23
C VAL A 24 -3.21 7.58 0.04
N ASP A 25 -2.26 8.47 0.28
CA ASP A 25 -1.52 9.18 -0.77
C ASP A 25 -0.29 8.38 -1.21
N PHE A 26 -0.24 7.97 -2.47
CA PHE A 26 0.84 7.15 -3.01
C PHE A 26 2.18 7.89 -3.08
N LYS A 27 2.20 9.19 -3.37
CA LYS A 27 3.44 9.98 -3.38
C LYS A 27 4.00 10.09 -1.96
N GLN A 28 3.14 10.35 -0.98
CA GLN A 28 3.55 10.44 0.43
C GLN A 28 4.06 9.08 0.94
N CYS A 29 3.42 7.98 0.56
CA CYS A 29 3.89 6.63 0.86
C CYS A 29 5.27 6.35 0.24
N ASN A 30 5.48 6.73 -1.03
CA ASN A 30 6.77 6.55 -1.68
C ASN A 30 7.89 7.38 -1.04
N GLU A 31 7.60 8.62 -0.66
CA GLU A 31 8.58 9.44 0.08
C GLU A 31 8.90 8.83 1.44
N ASN A 32 7.90 8.32 2.16
CA ASN A 32 8.14 7.63 3.44
C ASN A 32 9.01 6.38 3.27
N TRP A 33 8.83 5.62 2.20
CA TRP A 33 9.69 4.49 1.83
C TRP A 33 11.13 4.92 1.53
N ILE A 34 11.32 5.98 0.75
CA ILE A 34 12.65 6.51 0.42
C ILE A 34 13.36 6.95 1.70
N GLN A 35 12.67 7.66 2.60
CA GLN A 35 13.24 8.08 3.88
C GLN A 35 13.56 6.91 4.81
N TYR A 36 12.75 5.85 4.78
CA TYR A 36 13.06 4.60 5.48
C TYR A 36 14.36 4.00 4.96
N ARG A 37 14.48 3.78 3.64
CA ARG A 37 15.68 3.21 3.01
C ARG A 37 16.93 4.06 3.26
N LYS A 38 16.81 5.39 3.16
CA LYS A 38 17.91 6.32 3.47
C LYS A 38 18.49 6.04 4.86
N ARG A 39 17.62 5.89 5.87
CA ARG A 39 18.04 5.62 7.25
C ARG A 39 18.54 4.19 7.44
N SER A 40 17.84 3.19 6.91
CA SER A 40 18.16 1.78 7.15
C SER A 40 19.41 1.31 6.42
N GLU A 41 19.69 1.87 5.24
CA GLU A 41 20.84 1.51 4.40
C GLU A 41 21.95 2.58 4.42
N ASN A 42 21.79 3.63 5.23
CA ASN A 42 22.71 4.76 5.33
C ASN A 42 23.10 5.36 3.96
N LEU A 43 22.10 5.61 3.11
CA LEU A 43 22.31 6.07 1.74
C LEU A 43 22.81 7.53 1.69
N SER A 44 23.75 7.81 0.79
CA SER A 44 24.14 9.19 0.46
C SER A 44 23.00 9.95 -0.25
N GLU A 45 23.08 11.28 -0.28
CA GLU A 45 22.06 12.10 -0.96
C GLU A 45 21.97 11.79 -2.46
N GLU A 46 23.09 11.51 -3.12
CA GLU A 46 23.12 11.13 -4.53
C GLU A 46 22.33 9.84 -4.77
N ARG A 47 22.52 8.84 -3.90
CA ARG A 47 21.78 7.58 -3.96
C ARG A 47 20.29 7.77 -3.68
N VAL A 48 19.93 8.70 -2.81
CA VAL A 48 18.53 9.05 -2.54
C VAL A 48 17.89 9.71 -3.77
N ILE A 49 18.60 10.61 -4.44
CA ILE A 49 18.13 11.24 -5.69
C ILE A 49 17.91 10.19 -6.78
N GLU A 50 18.87 9.27 -6.96
CA GLU A 50 18.71 8.13 -7.89
C GLU A 50 17.52 7.25 -7.52
N LEU A 51 17.38 6.93 -6.23
CA LEU A 51 16.28 6.12 -5.72
C LEU A 51 14.93 6.78 -5.98
N ARG A 52 14.80 8.09 -5.77
CA ARG A 52 13.55 8.85 -6.02
C ARG A 52 13.13 8.82 -7.49
N LYS A 53 14.08 8.79 -8.42
CA LYS A 53 13.77 8.71 -9.87
C LYS A 53 13.18 7.36 -10.28
N ARG A 54 13.60 6.27 -9.64
CA ARG A 54 13.24 4.89 -10.04
C ARG A 54 12.20 4.22 -9.14
N SER A 55 12.11 4.61 -7.87
CA SER A 55 11.28 3.94 -6.88
C SER A 55 9.81 4.21 -7.13
N LYS A 56 9.01 3.14 -7.23
CA LYS A 56 7.54 3.19 -7.32
C LYS A 56 6.85 2.51 -6.15
N CYS A 57 7.63 2.18 -5.11
CA CYS A 57 7.13 1.41 -3.98
C CYS A 57 6.31 2.30 -3.04
N VAL A 58 5.08 1.88 -2.73
CA VAL A 58 4.14 2.61 -1.86
C VAL A 58 3.70 1.81 -0.64
N GLY A 59 4.09 0.54 -0.55
CA GLY A 59 3.69 -0.34 0.54
C GLY A 59 4.31 -1.72 0.42
N GLN A 60 3.78 -2.63 1.21
CA GLN A 60 4.13 -4.04 1.25
C GLN A 60 2.86 -4.89 1.29
N ARG A 61 2.96 -6.14 0.86
CA ARG A 61 1.83 -7.05 0.82
C ARG A 61 2.27 -8.47 1.13
N ASP A 62 1.33 -9.25 1.65
CA ASP A 62 1.50 -10.69 1.85
C ASP A 62 0.16 -11.37 1.55
N ILE A 63 0.13 -12.18 0.50
CA ILE A 63 -1.06 -12.95 0.11
C ILE A 63 -1.20 -14.25 0.92
N CYS A 64 -0.10 -14.75 1.49
CA CYS A 64 -0.01 -15.98 2.26
C CYS A 64 -0.29 -15.76 3.76
N ALA A 65 -0.22 -14.51 4.24
CA ALA A 65 -0.58 -14.16 5.61
C ALA A 65 -2.04 -14.50 5.97
N ARG A 66 -2.30 -14.65 7.28
CA ARG A 66 -3.63 -14.90 7.85
C ARG A 66 -3.93 -13.82 8.91
N PRO A 67 -4.66 -12.75 8.58
CA PRO A 67 -5.24 -12.43 7.27
C PRO A 67 -4.23 -11.90 6.26
N ARG A 68 -4.49 -12.12 4.98
CA ARG A 68 -3.72 -11.54 3.87
C ARG A 68 -3.92 -10.03 3.82
N PHE A 69 -2.89 -9.28 3.45
CA PHE A 69 -2.94 -7.83 3.59
C PHE A 69 -2.15 -7.06 2.53
N ILE A 70 -2.57 -5.82 2.31
CA ILE A 70 -1.77 -4.77 1.67
C ILE A 70 -1.63 -3.64 2.68
N GLU A 71 -0.40 -3.28 3.03
CA GLU A 71 -0.07 -2.24 4.00
C GLU A 71 0.74 -1.13 3.34
N PHE A 72 0.26 0.09 3.50
CA PHE A 72 0.85 1.27 2.90
C PHE A 72 1.76 2.00 3.87
N PHE A 73 2.83 2.59 3.35
CA PHE A 73 3.81 3.35 4.12
C PHE A 73 3.32 4.75 4.50
N THR A 74 2.07 4.88 4.94
CA THR A 74 1.54 6.08 5.61
C THR A 74 2.14 6.23 7.01
N LYS A 75 1.84 7.33 7.71
CA LYS A 75 2.24 7.53 9.11
C LYS A 75 1.01 7.87 9.95
N PRO A 76 0.48 6.95 10.79
CA PRO A 76 0.89 5.55 10.95
C PRO A 76 0.59 4.70 9.70
N PHE A 77 1.12 3.46 9.64
CA PHE A 77 0.86 2.56 8.50
C PHE A 77 -0.63 2.25 8.36
N THR A 78 -1.10 2.23 7.11
CA THR A 78 -2.49 1.93 6.78
C THR A 78 -2.54 0.53 6.19
N ARG A 79 -3.11 -0.40 6.94
CA ARG A 79 -3.32 -1.79 6.51
C ARG A 79 -4.75 -2.05 6.06
N PHE A 80 -4.87 -2.68 4.90
CA PHE A 80 -6.09 -3.32 4.41
C PHE A 80 -5.92 -4.82 4.52
N GLU A 81 -6.78 -5.45 5.31
CA GLU A 81 -6.82 -6.89 5.50
C GLU A 81 -7.99 -7.47 4.69
N PHE A 82 -7.76 -8.63 4.08
CA PHE A 82 -8.76 -9.30 3.25
C PHE A 82 -9.09 -10.65 3.86
N ILE A 83 -10.22 -10.70 4.55
CA ILE A 83 -10.69 -11.86 5.30
C ILE A 83 -11.86 -12.47 4.53
N GLU A 84 -11.83 -13.79 4.31
CA GLU A 84 -12.98 -14.52 3.79
C GLU A 84 -14.04 -14.63 4.89
N CYS A 85 -15.25 -14.22 4.57
CA CYS A 85 -16.43 -14.38 5.42
C CYS A 85 -17.69 -14.43 4.54
N ASP A 86 -18.85 -14.74 5.13
CA ASP A 86 -20.10 -14.87 4.38
C ASP A 86 -20.45 -13.62 3.54
N GLU A 87 -20.10 -12.43 4.05
CA GLU A 87 -20.33 -11.14 3.37
C GLU A 87 -19.30 -10.86 2.26
N TYR A 88 -18.10 -11.44 2.36
CA TYR A 88 -16.98 -11.23 1.44
C TYR A 88 -16.31 -12.58 1.13
N PRO A 89 -16.96 -13.43 0.31
CA PRO A 89 -16.53 -14.82 0.12
C PRO A 89 -15.24 -14.96 -0.72
N ASP A 90 -14.81 -13.89 -1.41
CA ASP A 90 -13.68 -13.93 -2.33
C ASP A 90 -12.63 -12.85 -1.99
N ALA A 91 -12.01 -13.03 -0.81
CA ALA A 91 -11.01 -12.10 -0.32
C ALA A 91 -9.72 -12.12 -1.15
N GLU A 92 -9.38 -13.25 -1.78
CA GLU A 92 -8.24 -13.34 -2.70
C GLU A 92 -8.46 -12.49 -3.95
N LYS A 93 -9.66 -12.53 -4.56
CA LYS A 93 -9.99 -11.65 -5.68
C LYS A 93 -9.99 -10.18 -5.28
N ALA A 94 -10.49 -9.85 -4.10
CA ALA A 94 -10.45 -8.47 -3.59
C ALA A 94 -9.01 -7.97 -3.40
N PHE A 95 -8.14 -8.80 -2.84
CA PHE A 95 -6.71 -8.54 -2.73
C PHE A 95 -6.06 -8.33 -4.11
N CYS A 96 -6.28 -9.27 -5.04
CA CYS A 96 -5.73 -9.21 -6.37
C CYS A 96 -6.20 -7.98 -7.14
N LYS A 97 -7.48 -7.61 -6.97
CA LYS A 97 -8.04 -6.39 -7.55
C LYS A 97 -7.28 -5.16 -7.06
N LEU A 98 -7.14 -4.98 -5.74
CA LEU A 98 -6.41 -3.81 -5.22
C LEU A 98 -4.96 -3.78 -5.71
N ARG A 99 -4.26 -4.92 -5.68
CA ARG A 99 -2.89 -5.04 -6.20
C ARG A 99 -2.81 -4.58 -7.66
N ASN A 100 -3.71 -5.08 -8.50
CA ASN A 100 -3.72 -4.75 -9.93
C ASN A 100 -4.10 -3.28 -10.17
N ASP A 101 -5.01 -2.71 -9.38
CA ASP A 101 -5.36 -1.28 -9.45
C ASP A 101 -4.14 -0.40 -9.10
N ILE A 102 -3.34 -0.77 -8.09
CA ILE A 102 -2.09 -0.07 -7.73
C ILE A 102 -1.06 -0.14 -8.87
N ILE A 103 -0.89 -1.32 -9.49
CA ILE A 103 0.01 -1.52 -10.62
C ILE A 103 -0.44 -0.68 -11.82
N SER A 104 -1.73 -0.68 -12.11
CA SER A 104 -2.32 0.11 -13.21
C SER A 104 -2.19 1.61 -12.98
N ALA A 105 -2.14 2.05 -11.71
CA ALA A 105 -1.83 3.42 -11.29
C ALA A 105 -0.33 3.78 -11.41
N GLY A 106 0.54 2.83 -11.78
CA GLY A 106 1.99 3.05 -11.96
C GLY A 106 2.82 2.86 -10.68
N TRP A 107 2.25 2.27 -9.65
CA TRP A 107 2.88 2.02 -8.35
C TRP A 107 3.09 0.53 -8.10
N ILE A 108 3.93 0.19 -7.12
CA ILE A 108 4.17 -1.20 -6.72
C ILE A 108 4.14 -1.34 -5.18
N THR A 109 3.96 -2.56 -4.72
CA THR A 109 4.14 -2.95 -3.32
C THR A 109 5.18 -4.05 -3.22
N LEU A 110 6.00 -4.06 -2.17
CA LEU A 110 6.92 -5.16 -1.88
C LEU A 110 6.14 -6.44 -1.65
N ASP A 111 6.60 -7.53 -2.25
CA ASP A 111 6.06 -8.86 -2.00
C ASP A 111 6.80 -9.50 -0.83
N LEU A 112 6.07 -9.93 0.19
CA LEU A 112 6.59 -10.64 1.37
C LEU A 112 6.24 -12.13 1.38
N SER A 113 5.47 -12.60 0.38
CA SER A 113 5.05 -14.00 0.26
C SER A 113 6.09 -14.91 -0.39
#